data_AF-A0A7X7D7F5-F1
#
_entry.id   AF-A0A7X7D7F5-F1
#
_cell.length_a   1.000
_cell.length_b   1.000
_cell.length_c   1.000
_cell.angle_alpha   90.00
_cell.angle_beta   90.00
_cell.angle_gamma   90.00
#
_symmetry.space_group_name_H-M   'P 1'
#
loop_
_entity.id
_entity.type
_entity.pdbx_description
1 polymer ?
#
loop_
_entity_poly.entity_id
_entity_poly.type
_entity_poly.pdbx_seq_one_letter_code
_entity_poly.pdbx_strand_id
1 'polypeptide(L)'
;YKSIGLKGFWQGYFASRVAPMGPVGGEVCSAVFYNFQPEMVQRALPAAWHAASPQAVLAARYESLQPVLAAMFGDDETIAEAAHLATLAIEGCALDGRALFAGHASLPPPDDAVLRLWWAATLLREHRGDGHVAALLASGVDGLEAHVLAVGTGRVPKELMQTARSWSDEEWTAAERRLEVRGLVGPEGLTTSGAELRERVEDITDDLAVEPWHRLGDERTARLSSLLQPLRERVLATGRIPFFNPIGLPIGDPG
;
A
#
# COMPACT_ATOMS: atom_id res chain seq x y z
N TYR A 1 -0.06 16.05 -11.19
CA TYR A 1 -0.98 16.44 -10.11
C TYR A 1 -1.06 17.94 -9.85
N LYS A 2 0.03 18.68 -9.60
CA LYS A 2 -0.07 20.15 -9.40
C LYS A 2 -0.76 20.87 -10.57
N SER A 3 -0.50 20.43 -11.81
CA SER A 3 -1.12 20.96 -13.04
C SER A 3 -2.64 20.81 -13.09
N ILE A 4 -3.22 19.84 -12.37
CA ILE A 4 -4.67 19.61 -12.27
C ILE A 4 -5.25 20.17 -10.96
N GLY A 5 -4.51 21.04 -10.26
CA GLY A 5 -5.00 21.74 -9.07
C GLY A 5 -4.84 21.01 -7.73
N LEU A 6 -4.34 19.77 -7.71
CA LEU A 6 -4.07 19.06 -6.44
C LEU A 6 -2.91 19.69 -5.67
N LYS A 7 -3.13 19.94 -4.38
CA LYS A 7 -2.20 20.63 -3.48
C LYS A 7 -1.52 19.66 -2.51
N GLY A 8 -0.20 19.80 -2.39
CA GLY A 8 0.60 18.97 -1.48
C GLY A 8 0.68 17.51 -1.90
N PHE A 9 1.43 16.72 -1.13
CA PHE A 9 1.63 15.30 -1.39
C PHE A 9 0.35 14.49 -1.14
N TRP A 10 -0.33 14.74 -0.03
CA TRP A 10 -1.43 13.89 0.45
C TRP A 10 -2.70 13.95 -0.40
N GLN A 11 -3.04 15.10 -1.00
CA GLN A 11 -4.15 15.15 -1.95
C GLN A 11 -3.87 14.27 -3.16
N GLY A 12 -2.66 14.36 -3.74
CA GLY A 12 -2.24 13.47 -4.82
C GLY A 12 -2.24 12.00 -4.42
N TYR A 13 -1.67 11.69 -3.25
CA TYR A 13 -1.59 10.32 -2.73
C TYR A 13 -2.98 9.70 -2.58
N PHE A 14 -3.87 10.31 -1.79
CA PHE A 14 -5.20 9.74 -1.54
C PHE A 14 -6.04 9.75 -2.81
N ALA A 15 -6.12 10.87 -3.53
CA ALA A 15 -6.94 10.97 -4.74
C ALA A 15 -6.52 9.93 -5.78
N SER A 16 -5.22 9.72 -5.98
CA SER A 16 -4.72 8.74 -6.97
C SER A 16 -5.06 7.29 -6.65
N ARG A 17 -5.30 6.95 -5.37
CA ARG A 17 -5.62 5.60 -4.91
C ARG A 17 -7.13 5.32 -4.89
N VAL A 18 -7.97 6.33 -4.63
CA VAL A 18 -9.44 6.17 -4.61
C VAL A 18 -10.14 6.67 -5.87
N ALA A 19 -9.47 7.41 -6.77
CA ALA A 19 -10.06 7.83 -8.04
C ALA A 19 -10.73 6.70 -8.86
N PRO A 20 -10.21 5.45 -8.89
CA PRO A 20 -10.90 4.35 -9.58
C PRO A 20 -12.29 4.03 -9.00
N MET A 21 -12.55 4.36 -7.74
CA MET A 21 -13.84 4.16 -7.07
C MET A 21 -14.83 5.32 -7.33
N GLY A 22 -14.42 6.33 -8.11
CA GLY A 22 -15.18 7.56 -8.31
C GLY A 22 -14.93 8.62 -7.21
N PRO A 23 -15.72 9.70 -7.18
CA PRO A 23 -15.54 10.81 -6.24
C PRO A 23 -16.13 10.47 -4.86
N VAL A 24 -15.62 9.39 -4.24
CA VAL A 24 -16.07 8.91 -2.93
C VAL A 24 -15.82 9.94 -1.82
N GLY A 25 -16.72 9.98 -0.84
CA GLY A 25 -16.66 10.89 0.30
C GLY A 25 -15.54 10.56 1.30
N GLY A 26 -15.31 11.47 2.24
CA GLY A 26 -14.23 11.34 3.23
C GLY A 26 -14.35 10.08 4.10
N GLU A 27 -15.56 9.69 4.46
CA GLU A 27 -15.88 8.53 5.31
C GLU A 27 -15.51 7.21 4.62
N VAL A 28 -15.88 7.05 3.34
CA VAL A 28 -15.51 5.88 2.53
C VAL A 28 -13.99 5.78 2.45
N CYS A 29 -13.32 6.91 2.28
CA CYS A 29 -11.87 6.94 2.19
C CYS A 29 -11.19 6.65 3.51
N SER A 30 -11.67 7.19 4.63
CA SER A 30 -11.17 6.84 5.96
C SER A 30 -11.30 5.33 6.22
N ALA A 31 -12.39 4.70 5.76
CA ALA A 31 -12.57 3.26 5.90
C ALA A 31 -11.51 2.45 5.14
N VAL A 32 -11.25 2.76 3.86
CA VAL A 32 -10.27 2.01 3.05
C VAL A 32 -8.81 2.37 3.35
N PHE A 33 -8.55 3.59 3.84
CA PHE A 33 -7.24 4.00 4.36
C PHE A 33 -7.10 3.72 5.86
N TYR A 34 -7.76 2.65 6.35
CA TYR A 34 -7.91 2.19 7.74
C TYR A 34 -6.86 2.64 8.76
N ASN A 35 -5.56 2.60 8.42
CA ASN A 35 -4.47 2.92 9.33
C ASN A 35 -4.05 4.41 9.35
N PHE A 36 -4.66 5.28 8.55
CA PHE A 36 -4.39 6.72 8.56
C PHE A 36 -5.30 7.43 9.56
N GLN A 37 -4.81 8.54 10.12
CA GLN A 37 -5.65 9.40 10.96
C GLN A 37 -6.86 9.92 10.14
N PRO A 38 -8.11 9.76 10.63
CA PRO A 38 -9.29 10.05 9.82
C PRO A 38 -9.39 11.48 9.29
N GLU A 39 -9.07 12.49 10.11
CA GLU A 39 -9.14 13.91 9.70
C GLU A 39 -8.12 14.24 8.59
N MET A 40 -6.96 13.58 8.57
CA MET A 40 -5.98 13.71 7.51
C MET A 40 -6.57 13.32 6.15
N VAL A 41 -7.31 12.20 6.11
CA VAL A 41 -7.98 11.72 4.89
C VAL A 41 -9.14 12.64 4.52
N GLN A 42 -9.97 13.00 5.49
CA GLN A 42 -11.16 13.83 5.30
C GLN A 42 -10.82 15.26 4.86
N ARG A 43 -9.67 15.81 5.24
CA ARG A 43 -9.20 17.11 4.73
C ARG A 43 -8.69 17.04 3.30
N ALA A 44 -8.11 15.91 2.89
CA ALA A 44 -7.45 15.79 1.60
C ALA A 44 -8.44 15.62 0.43
N LEU A 45 -9.47 14.78 0.58
CA LEU A 45 -10.24 14.29 -0.56
C LEU A 45 -11.40 15.18 -1.04
N PRO A 46 -12.24 15.78 -0.17
CA PRO A 46 -13.23 16.75 -0.62
C PRO A 46 -12.57 17.91 -1.40
N ALA A 47 -11.42 18.38 -0.92
CA ALA A 47 -10.64 19.40 -1.62
C ALA A 47 -10.05 18.91 -2.95
N ALA A 48 -9.60 17.64 -3.02
CA ALA A 48 -9.12 17.05 -4.25
C ALA A 48 -10.22 16.94 -5.32
N TRP A 49 -11.43 16.51 -4.94
CA TRP A 49 -12.57 16.38 -5.87
C TRP A 49 -13.14 17.72 -6.34
N HIS A 50 -12.99 18.78 -5.54
CA HIS A 50 -13.28 20.13 -6.01
C HIS A 50 -12.24 20.62 -7.03
N ALA A 51 -10.98 20.20 -6.92
CA ALA A 51 -9.90 20.62 -7.80
C ALA A 51 -9.83 19.83 -9.11
N ALA A 52 -10.08 18.51 -9.08
CA ALA A 52 -9.97 17.63 -10.23
C ALA A 52 -11.00 16.48 -10.18
N SER A 53 -11.50 16.08 -11.34
CA SER A 53 -12.29 14.85 -11.46
C SER A 53 -11.41 13.61 -11.25
N PRO A 54 -12.00 12.48 -10.80
CA PRO A 54 -11.27 11.21 -10.73
C PRO A 54 -10.56 10.84 -12.03
N GLN A 55 -11.20 11.09 -13.19
CA GLN A 55 -10.63 10.83 -14.51
C GLN A 55 -9.38 11.70 -14.78
N ALA A 56 -9.42 12.98 -14.41
CA ALA A 56 -8.26 13.86 -14.55
C ALA A 56 -7.10 13.41 -13.64
N VAL A 57 -7.40 12.91 -12.43
CA VAL A 57 -6.39 12.34 -11.53
C VAL A 57 -5.77 11.08 -12.13
N LEU A 58 -6.57 10.17 -12.68
CA LEU A 58 -6.08 8.94 -13.32
C LEU A 58 -5.24 9.25 -14.56
N ALA A 59 -5.70 10.14 -15.43
CA ALA A 59 -4.93 10.58 -16.60
C ALA A 59 -3.57 11.17 -16.18
N ALA A 60 -3.58 12.11 -15.22
CA ALA A 60 -2.35 12.71 -14.72
C ALA A 60 -1.41 11.68 -14.05
N ARG A 61 -1.94 10.62 -13.43
CA ARG A 61 -1.15 9.51 -12.88
C ARG A 61 -0.36 8.82 -13.99
N TYR A 62 -1.04 8.36 -15.04
CA TYR A 62 -0.40 7.62 -16.13
C TYR A 62 0.53 8.50 -16.97
N GLU A 63 0.10 9.72 -17.34
CA GLU A 63 0.90 10.68 -18.10
C GLU A 63 2.22 11.05 -17.39
N SER A 64 2.20 11.12 -16.05
CA SER A 64 3.41 11.42 -15.27
C SER A 64 4.30 10.20 -15.01
N LEU A 65 3.71 9.01 -14.90
CA LEU A 65 4.45 7.78 -14.64
C LEU A 65 5.17 7.26 -15.88
N GLN A 66 4.53 7.29 -17.05
CA GLN A 66 5.07 6.67 -18.27
C GLN A 66 6.51 7.10 -18.57
N PRO A 67 6.84 8.39 -18.71
CA PRO A 67 8.20 8.79 -19.08
C PRO A 67 9.23 8.46 -17.98
N VAL A 68 8.80 8.48 -16.71
CA VAL A 68 9.68 8.17 -15.57
C VAL A 68 10.00 6.69 -15.53
N LEU A 69 8.98 5.83 -15.70
CA LEU A 69 9.15 4.39 -15.67
C LEU A 69 9.86 3.89 -16.93
N ALA A 70 9.55 4.43 -18.11
CA ALA A 70 10.24 4.08 -19.34
C ALA A 70 11.74 4.44 -19.26
N ALA A 71 12.08 5.63 -18.77
CA ALA A 71 13.48 6.01 -18.58
C ALA A 71 14.21 5.14 -17.53
N MET A 72 13.49 4.65 -16.52
CA MET A 72 14.08 3.85 -15.44
C MET A 72 14.20 2.37 -15.80
N PHE A 73 13.22 1.82 -16.49
CA PHE A 73 13.08 0.38 -16.70
C PHE A 73 13.38 -0.06 -18.13
N GLY A 74 13.25 0.85 -19.10
CA GLY A 74 13.22 0.51 -20.52
C GLY A 74 11.85 0.00 -20.96
N ASP A 75 11.77 -0.41 -22.22
CA ASP A 75 10.57 -0.92 -22.90
C ASP A 75 10.86 -2.20 -23.70
N ASP A 76 11.81 -3.02 -23.22
CA ASP A 76 12.23 -4.25 -23.89
C ASP A 76 11.32 -5.47 -23.62
N GLU A 77 11.65 -6.60 -24.25
CA GLU A 77 10.93 -7.87 -24.08
C GLU A 77 10.88 -8.34 -22.62
N THR A 78 11.88 -7.99 -21.80
CA THR A 78 11.93 -8.31 -20.37
C THR A 78 10.79 -7.63 -19.61
N ILE A 79 10.53 -6.36 -19.91
CA ILE A 79 9.41 -5.60 -19.30
C ILE A 79 8.07 -6.14 -19.80
N ALA A 80 7.97 -6.46 -21.08
CA ALA A 80 6.75 -7.07 -21.65
C ALA A 80 6.43 -8.43 -20.98
N GLU A 81 7.44 -9.28 -20.79
CA GLU A 81 7.29 -10.58 -20.10
C GLU A 81 6.86 -10.37 -18.63
N ALA A 82 7.52 -9.48 -17.90
CA ALA A 82 7.17 -9.18 -16.51
C ALA A 82 5.73 -8.65 -16.38
N ALA A 83 5.33 -7.74 -17.28
CA ALA A 83 3.97 -7.20 -17.33
C ALA A 83 2.94 -8.30 -17.61
N HIS A 84 3.25 -9.22 -18.52
CA HIS A 84 2.39 -10.36 -18.84
C HIS A 84 2.22 -11.29 -17.65
N LEU A 85 3.31 -11.73 -17.00
CA LEU A 85 3.25 -12.62 -15.84
C LEU A 85 2.53 -11.98 -14.64
N ALA A 86 2.77 -10.69 -14.38
CA ALA A 86 2.06 -9.96 -13.33
C ALA A 86 0.56 -9.83 -13.65
N THR A 87 0.19 -9.67 -14.93
CA THR A 87 -1.21 -9.66 -15.39
C THR A 87 -1.87 -11.03 -15.22
N LEU A 88 -1.15 -12.13 -15.45
CA LEU A 88 -1.67 -13.47 -15.17
C LEU A 88 -1.87 -13.72 -13.66
N ALA A 89 -0.99 -13.19 -12.82
CA ALA A 89 -1.11 -13.33 -11.36
C ALA A 89 -2.39 -12.68 -10.83
N ILE A 90 -2.72 -11.46 -11.28
CA ILE A 90 -3.92 -10.75 -10.80
C ILE A 90 -5.24 -11.44 -11.18
N GLU A 91 -5.24 -12.37 -12.15
CA GLU A 91 -6.42 -13.20 -12.44
C GLU A 91 -6.78 -14.13 -11.27
N GLY A 92 -5.85 -14.39 -10.35
CA GLY A 92 -6.09 -15.12 -9.10
C GLY A 92 -6.60 -14.24 -7.95
N CYS A 93 -6.71 -12.92 -8.13
CA CYS A 93 -7.22 -12.02 -7.10
C CYS A 93 -8.76 -12.03 -7.08
N ALA A 94 -9.37 -12.37 -5.94
CA ALA A 94 -10.80 -12.22 -5.73
C ALA A 94 -11.19 -10.75 -5.45
N LEU A 95 -12.42 -10.37 -5.80
CA LEU A 95 -12.94 -9.03 -5.53
C LEU A 95 -13.53 -8.88 -4.12
N ASP A 96 -13.92 -9.98 -3.49
CA ASP A 96 -14.73 -9.99 -2.27
C ASP A 96 -14.03 -9.30 -1.09
N GLY A 97 -14.61 -8.20 -0.61
CA GLY A 97 -14.04 -7.41 0.48
C GLY A 97 -12.75 -6.67 0.11
N ARG A 98 -12.43 -6.54 -1.19
CA ARG A 98 -11.21 -5.90 -1.70
C ARG A 98 -11.51 -4.58 -2.41
N ALA A 99 -11.95 -3.57 -1.67
CA ALA A 99 -12.51 -2.34 -2.23
C ALA A 99 -11.52 -1.52 -3.08
N LEU A 100 -10.28 -1.33 -2.63
CA LEU A 100 -9.27 -0.58 -3.39
C LEU A 100 -8.80 -1.37 -4.61
N PHE A 101 -8.59 -2.68 -4.43
CA PHE A 101 -8.31 -3.58 -5.54
C PHE A 101 -9.43 -3.54 -6.58
N ALA A 102 -10.69 -3.67 -6.17
CA ALA A 102 -11.86 -3.70 -7.05
C ALA A 102 -11.99 -2.41 -7.86
N GLY A 103 -11.75 -1.24 -7.22
CA GLY A 103 -11.70 0.02 -7.95
C GLY A 103 -10.65 -0.01 -9.05
N HIS A 104 -9.41 -0.39 -8.72
CA HIS A 104 -8.34 -0.48 -9.71
C HIS A 104 -8.58 -1.55 -10.79
N ALA A 105 -9.23 -2.67 -10.44
CA ALA A 105 -9.53 -3.77 -11.34
C ALA A 105 -10.63 -3.43 -12.34
N SER A 106 -11.49 -2.46 -12.03
CA SER A 106 -12.51 -1.96 -12.96
C SER A 106 -11.96 -1.05 -14.08
N LEU A 107 -10.68 -0.66 -14.00
CA LEU A 107 -10.05 0.15 -15.04
C LEU A 107 -9.54 -0.74 -16.18
N PRO A 108 -9.58 -0.26 -17.44
CA PRO A 108 -8.99 -1.00 -18.55
C PRO A 108 -7.48 -1.15 -18.35
N PRO A 109 -6.89 -2.31 -18.69
CA PRO A 109 -5.46 -2.50 -18.54
C PRO A 109 -4.68 -1.63 -19.55
N PRO A 110 -3.56 -0.98 -19.17
CA PRO A 110 -2.78 -0.14 -20.08
C PRO A 110 -2.14 -0.91 -21.24
N ASP A 111 -2.12 -0.36 -22.46
CA ASP A 111 -1.47 -1.02 -23.61
C ASP A 111 0.07 -1.02 -23.53
N ASP A 112 0.65 0.07 -23.00
CA ASP A 112 2.09 0.19 -22.76
C ASP A 112 2.57 -0.82 -21.69
N ALA A 113 3.63 -1.56 -21.98
CA ALA A 113 4.11 -2.66 -21.14
C ALA A 113 4.57 -2.20 -19.76
N VAL A 114 5.27 -1.06 -19.65
CA VAL A 114 5.78 -0.59 -18.37
C VAL A 114 4.65 -0.05 -17.50
N LEU A 115 3.65 0.60 -18.10
CA LEU A 115 2.43 0.99 -17.41
C LEU A 115 1.57 -0.20 -17.00
N ARG A 116 1.51 -1.25 -17.82
CA ARG A 116 0.81 -2.50 -17.51
C ARG A 116 1.45 -3.21 -16.32
N LEU A 117 2.78 -3.27 -16.26
CA LEU A 117 3.50 -3.80 -15.10
C LEU A 117 3.20 -2.99 -13.83
N TRP A 118 3.25 -1.66 -13.91
CA TRP A 118 2.89 -0.78 -12.79
C TRP A 118 1.44 -0.97 -12.32
N TRP A 119 0.51 -1.11 -13.27
CA TRP A 119 -0.91 -1.35 -12.99
C TRP A 119 -1.12 -2.69 -12.29
N ALA A 120 -0.53 -3.78 -12.78
CA ALA A 120 -0.61 -5.10 -12.15
C ALA A 120 0.01 -5.11 -10.75
N ALA A 121 1.17 -4.46 -10.57
CA ALA A 121 1.79 -4.30 -9.26
C ALA A 121 0.91 -3.48 -8.28
N THR A 122 0.24 -2.44 -8.79
CA THR A 122 -0.74 -1.66 -7.99
C THR A 122 -1.87 -2.57 -7.53
N LEU A 123 -2.45 -3.39 -8.42
CA LEU A 123 -3.52 -4.32 -8.10
C LEU A 123 -3.11 -5.34 -7.04
N LEU A 124 -1.97 -6.02 -7.21
CA LEU A 124 -1.45 -6.97 -6.21
C LEU A 124 -1.25 -6.29 -4.84
N ARG A 125 -0.72 -5.07 -4.84
CA ARG A 125 -0.52 -4.27 -3.63
C ARG A 125 -1.83 -3.89 -2.96
N GLU A 126 -2.82 -3.46 -3.71
CA GLU A 126 -4.14 -3.10 -3.17
C GLU A 126 -4.89 -4.34 -2.67
N HIS A 127 -4.80 -5.48 -3.38
CA HIS A 127 -5.40 -6.74 -2.96
C HIS A 127 -4.83 -7.22 -1.61
N ARG A 128 -3.49 -7.27 -1.46
CA ARG A 128 -2.87 -7.62 -0.18
C ARG A 128 -3.21 -6.59 0.91
N GLY A 129 -3.25 -5.31 0.55
CA GLY A 129 -3.59 -4.23 1.49
C GLY A 129 -4.99 -4.34 2.06
N ASP A 130 -5.99 -4.58 1.21
CA ASP A 130 -7.37 -4.83 1.65
C ASP A 130 -7.48 -6.12 2.48
N GLY A 131 -6.70 -7.15 2.14
CA GLY A 131 -6.55 -8.37 2.95
C GLY A 131 -6.01 -8.11 4.35
N HIS A 132 -4.99 -7.26 4.45
CA HIS A 132 -4.41 -6.88 5.73
C HIS A 132 -5.41 -6.10 6.61
N VAL A 133 -6.21 -5.21 6.02
CA VAL A 133 -7.29 -4.52 6.75
C VAL A 133 -8.31 -5.52 7.29
N ALA A 134 -8.70 -6.51 6.50
CA ALA A 134 -9.60 -7.58 6.96
C ALA A 134 -8.99 -8.39 8.11
N ALA A 135 -7.69 -8.74 8.04
CA ALA A 135 -6.98 -9.46 9.10
C ALA A 135 -6.93 -8.67 10.42
N LEU A 136 -6.65 -7.36 10.34
CA LEU A 136 -6.66 -6.45 11.50
C LEU A 136 -8.04 -6.37 12.15
N LEU A 137 -9.09 -6.16 11.33
CA LEU A 137 -10.48 -6.10 11.80
C LEU A 137 -10.90 -7.40 12.49
N ALA A 138 -10.62 -8.55 11.88
CA ALA A 138 -10.93 -9.86 12.44
C ALA A 138 -10.17 -10.13 13.76
N SER A 139 -9.00 -9.52 13.92
CA SER A 139 -8.15 -9.64 15.11
C SER A 139 -8.44 -8.60 16.19
N GLY A 140 -9.44 -7.73 15.99
CA GLY A 140 -9.78 -6.66 16.92
C GLY A 140 -8.64 -5.66 17.11
N VAL A 141 -7.93 -5.32 16.03
CA VAL A 141 -6.85 -4.33 16.00
C VAL A 141 -7.30 -3.13 15.19
N ASP A 142 -7.39 -1.97 15.82
CA ASP A 142 -7.71 -0.72 15.12
C ASP A 142 -6.52 -0.18 14.31
N GLY A 143 -6.78 0.82 13.46
CA GLY A 143 -5.77 1.34 12.55
C GLY A 143 -4.56 2.01 13.21
N LEU A 144 -4.72 2.56 14.42
CA LEU A 144 -3.61 3.14 15.19
C LEU A 144 -2.90 2.06 16.01
N GLU A 145 -3.64 1.14 16.62
CA GLU A 145 -3.08 -0.03 17.30
C GLU A 145 -2.18 -0.85 16.36
N ALA A 146 -2.55 -0.99 15.08
CA ALA A 146 -1.71 -1.63 14.06
C ALA A 146 -0.32 -0.98 13.96
N HIS A 147 -0.23 0.34 14.04
CA HIS A 147 1.05 1.06 14.03
C HIS A 147 1.82 0.91 15.32
N VAL A 148 1.13 0.93 16.48
CA VAL A 148 1.78 0.69 17.77
C VAL A 148 2.42 -0.70 17.79
N LEU A 149 1.69 -1.72 17.32
CA LEU A 149 2.21 -3.09 17.22
C LEU A 149 3.39 -3.19 16.22
N ALA A 150 3.33 -2.47 15.09
CA ALA A 150 4.41 -2.45 14.11
C ALA A 150 5.68 -1.75 14.65
N VAL A 151 5.52 -0.62 15.34
CA VAL A 151 6.63 0.10 16.00
C VAL A 151 7.25 -0.75 17.10
N GLY A 152 6.42 -1.50 17.84
CA GLY A 152 6.87 -2.40 18.90
C GLY A 152 7.79 -3.53 18.42
N THR A 153 7.94 -3.77 17.11
CA THR A 153 8.95 -4.71 16.58
C THR A 153 10.33 -4.07 16.39
N GLY A 154 10.48 -2.76 16.59
CA GLY A 154 11.72 -2.01 16.36
C GLY A 154 12.11 -1.81 14.89
N ARG A 155 11.27 -2.24 13.93
CA ARG A 155 11.59 -2.13 12.48
C ARG A 155 11.29 -0.74 11.91
N VAL A 156 10.40 0.01 12.55
CA VAL A 156 10.00 1.36 12.13
C VAL A 156 10.00 2.27 13.36
N PRO A 157 10.72 3.41 13.33
CA PRO A 157 10.68 4.39 14.41
C PRO A 157 9.28 4.99 14.61
N LYS A 158 8.90 5.25 15.87
CA LYS A 158 7.61 5.83 16.24
C LYS A 158 7.38 7.17 15.57
N GLU A 159 8.36 8.06 15.62
CA GLU A 159 8.28 9.44 15.13
C GLU A 159 8.04 9.47 13.61
N LEU A 160 8.69 8.55 12.89
CA LEU A 160 8.47 8.37 11.46
C LEU A 160 7.04 7.92 11.17
N MET A 161 6.54 6.93 11.92
CA MET A 161 5.19 6.40 11.71
C MET A 161 4.11 7.43 12.04
N GLN A 162 4.22 8.13 13.18
CA GLN A 162 3.31 9.21 13.56
C GLN A 162 3.25 10.29 12.50
N THR A 163 4.42 10.77 12.02
CA THR A 163 4.50 11.80 10.98
C THR A 163 3.85 11.32 9.67
N ALA A 164 4.13 10.09 9.25
CA ALA A 164 3.62 9.54 8.00
C ALA A 164 2.12 9.21 8.01
N ARG A 165 1.51 9.12 9.19
CA ARG A 165 0.10 8.72 9.39
C ARG A 165 -0.75 9.81 10.07
N SER A 166 -0.12 10.92 10.45
CA SER A 166 -0.68 12.10 11.12
C SER A 166 -1.36 11.83 12.46
N TRP A 167 -0.87 10.84 13.20
CA TRP A 167 -1.36 10.55 14.56
C TRP A 167 -0.65 11.43 15.59
N SER A 168 -1.42 12.03 16.50
CA SER A 168 -0.90 12.82 17.61
C SER A 168 -0.32 11.93 18.73
N ASP A 169 0.46 12.54 19.62
CA ASP A 169 0.99 11.85 20.82
C ASP A 169 -0.14 11.40 21.74
N GLU A 170 -1.18 12.20 21.91
CA GLU A 170 -2.32 11.87 22.76
C GLU A 170 -3.08 10.64 22.25
N GLU A 171 -3.39 10.62 20.95
CA GLU A 171 -4.03 9.47 20.29
C GLU A 171 -3.15 8.22 20.41
N TRP A 172 -1.84 8.38 20.19
CA TRP A 172 -0.89 7.28 20.27
C TRP A 172 -0.82 6.69 21.67
N THR A 173 -0.65 7.52 22.71
CA THR A 173 -0.63 7.05 24.10
C THR A 173 -1.98 6.44 24.49
N ALA A 174 -3.09 6.93 23.96
CA ALA A 174 -4.39 6.29 24.18
C ALA A 174 -4.46 4.88 23.57
N ALA A 175 -3.86 4.66 22.40
CA ALA A 175 -3.75 3.33 21.79
C ALA A 175 -2.80 2.40 22.55
N GLU A 176 -1.63 2.90 22.98
CA GLU A 176 -0.70 2.18 23.84
C GLU A 176 -1.42 1.67 25.11
N ARG A 177 -2.16 2.55 25.81
CA ARG A 177 -2.94 2.16 27.00
C ARG A 177 -3.98 1.08 26.72
N ARG A 178 -4.69 1.13 25.58
CA ARG A 178 -5.66 0.08 25.22
C ARG A 178 -4.98 -1.27 24.99
N LEU A 179 -3.82 -1.26 24.33
CA LEU A 179 -3.03 -2.46 24.11
C LEU A 179 -2.38 -2.99 25.40
N GLU A 180 -1.97 -2.12 26.32
CA GLU A 180 -1.49 -2.47 27.66
C GLU A 180 -2.58 -3.14 28.50
N VAL A 181 -3.80 -2.60 28.50
CA VAL A 181 -4.95 -3.22 29.18
C VAL A 181 -5.24 -4.62 28.64
N ARG A 182 -4.99 -4.85 27.34
CA ARG A 182 -5.11 -6.17 26.69
C ARG A 182 -3.88 -7.06 26.88
N GLY A 183 -2.84 -6.58 27.57
CA GLY A 183 -1.59 -7.30 27.77
C GLY A 183 -0.81 -7.56 26.48
N LEU A 184 -0.96 -6.71 25.46
CA LEU A 184 -0.26 -6.84 24.17
C LEU A 184 1.01 -5.98 24.13
N VAL A 185 0.98 -4.83 24.80
CA VAL A 185 2.13 -3.93 24.98
C VAL A 185 2.44 -3.83 26.47
N GLY A 186 3.73 -3.70 26.80
CA GLY A 186 4.22 -3.48 28.15
C GLY A 186 5.39 -2.48 28.17
N PRO A 187 6.05 -2.29 29.33
CA PRO A 187 7.09 -1.26 29.50
C PRO A 187 8.29 -1.39 28.54
N GLU A 188 8.57 -2.61 28.07
CA GLU A 188 9.69 -2.91 27.16
C GLU A 188 9.26 -3.02 25.69
N GLY A 189 8.00 -2.72 25.35
CA GLY A 189 7.45 -2.86 24.00
C GLY A 189 6.44 -4.00 23.88
N LEU A 190 6.49 -4.78 22.81
CA LEU A 190 5.57 -5.91 22.64
C LEU A 190 5.79 -6.98 23.72
N THR A 191 4.69 -7.44 24.31
CA THR A 191 4.69 -8.68 25.09
C THR A 191 4.72 -9.90 24.15
N THR A 192 4.91 -11.10 24.71
CA THR A 192 4.75 -12.35 23.94
C THR A 192 3.39 -12.43 23.25
N SER A 193 2.30 -12.16 23.98
CA SER A 193 0.94 -12.17 23.41
C SER A 193 0.74 -11.13 22.31
N GLY A 194 1.40 -9.97 22.43
CA GLY A 194 1.40 -8.93 21.41
C GLY A 194 2.14 -9.35 20.14
N ALA A 195 3.31 -9.97 20.30
CA ALA A 195 4.08 -10.53 19.20
C ALA A 195 3.30 -11.64 18.49
N GLU A 196 2.70 -12.57 19.23
CA GLU A 196 1.87 -13.66 18.67
C GLU A 196 0.62 -13.14 17.96
N LEU A 197 -0.07 -12.13 18.51
CA LEU A 197 -1.21 -11.51 17.82
C LEU A 197 -0.77 -10.89 16.49
N ARG A 198 0.36 -10.19 16.53
CA ARG A 198 0.92 -9.54 15.35
C ARG A 198 1.32 -10.56 14.29
N GLU A 199 1.94 -11.67 14.67
CA GLU A 199 2.31 -12.77 13.77
C GLU A 199 1.06 -13.37 13.13
N ARG A 200 0.03 -13.69 13.92
CA ARG A 200 -1.26 -14.17 13.40
C ARG A 200 -1.89 -13.23 12.37
N VAL A 201 -1.80 -11.91 12.58
CA VAL A 201 -2.31 -10.92 11.60
C VAL A 201 -1.55 -11.01 10.28
N GLU A 202 -0.22 -11.18 10.30
CA GLU A 202 0.57 -11.32 9.07
C GLU A 202 0.30 -12.66 8.39
N ASP A 203 0.20 -13.76 9.14
CA ASP A 203 -0.13 -15.09 8.59
C ASP A 203 -1.48 -15.04 7.86
N ILE A 204 -2.52 -14.48 8.49
CA ILE A 204 -3.83 -14.31 7.84
C ILE A 204 -3.71 -13.39 6.62
N THR A 205 -2.88 -12.35 6.68
CA THR A 205 -2.66 -11.45 5.54
C THR A 205 -2.03 -12.19 4.36
N ASP A 206 -1.06 -13.07 4.62
CA ASP A 206 -0.36 -13.84 3.60
C ASP A 206 -1.26 -14.94 3.02
N ASP A 207 -2.02 -15.65 3.86
CA ASP A 207 -3.05 -16.61 3.43
C ASP A 207 -4.08 -15.94 2.51
N LEU A 208 -4.53 -14.74 2.87
CA LEU A 208 -5.48 -13.94 2.08
C LEU A 208 -4.89 -13.39 0.77
N ALA A 209 -3.57 -13.50 0.56
CA ALA A 209 -2.86 -12.97 -0.59
C ALA A 209 -2.14 -14.04 -1.44
N VAL A 210 -2.35 -15.33 -1.14
CA VAL A 210 -1.63 -16.43 -1.78
C VAL A 210 -2.12 -16.77 -3.20
N GLU A 211 -3.44 -16.61 -3.45
CA GLU A 211 -4.09 -17.08 -4.69
C GLU A 211 -3.49 -16.54 -6.00
N PRO A 212 -3.06 -15.27 -6.11
CA PRO A 212 -2.35 -14.78 -7.30
C PRO A 212 -1.10 -15.60 -7.66
N TRP A 213 -0.41 -16.13 -6.66
CA TRP A 213 0.81 -16.93 -6.83
C TRP A 213 0.47 -18.39 -7.15
N HIS A 214 -0.57 -18.95 -6.53
CA HIS A 214 -1.12 -20.26 -6.94
C HIS A 214 -1.57 -20.26 -8.41
N ARG A 215 -2.26 -19.20 -8.84
CA ARG A 215 -2.70 -19.00 -10.23
C ARG A 215 -1.54 -18.98 -11.21
N LEU A 216 -0.43 -18.33 -10.82
CA LEU A 216 0.76 -18.18 -11.64
C LEU A 216 1.59 -19.48 -11.67
N GLY A 217 1.69 -20.18 -10.54
CA GLY A 217 2.50 -21.38 -10.33
C GLY A 217 3.98 -21.06 -10.04
N ASP A 218 4.68 -22.01 -9.42
CA ASP A 218 6.04 -21.81 -8.88
C ASP A 218 7.05 -21.34 -9.92
N GLU A 219 7.09 -21.98 -11.09
CA GLU A 219 8.06 -21.67 -12.15
C GLU A 219 7.90 -20.22 -12.65
N ARG A 220 6.65 -19.82 -12.95
CA ARG A 220 6.35 -18.48 -13.44
C ARG A 220 6.49 -17.43 -12.34
N THR A 221 6.22 -17.78 -11.09
CA THR A 221 6.45 -16.90 -9.94
C THR A 221 7.95 -16.65 -9.75
N ALA A 222 8.78 -17.69 -9.82
CA ALA A 222 10.24 -17.56 -9.78
C ALA A 222 10.76 -16.72 -10.97
N ARG A 223 10.21 -16.95 -12.17
CA ARG A 223 10.54 -16.15 -13.35
C ARG A 223 10.19 -14.68 -13.16
N LEU A 224 8.96 -14.37 -12.74
CA LEU A 224 8.55 -13.00 -12.46
C LEU A 224 9.46 -12.34 -11.40
N SER A 225 9.77 -13.04 -10.31
CA SER A 225 10.69 -12.55 -9.29
C SER A 225 12.07 -12.19 -9.89
N SER A 226 12.63 -13.07 -10.73
CA SER A 226 13.92 -12.82 -11.40
C SER A 226 13.90 -11.60 -12.32
N LEU A 227 12.78 -11.35 -13.00
CA LEU A 227 12.58 -10.19 -13.88
C LEU A 227 12.45 -8.89 -13.08
N LEU A 228 11.78 -8.93 -11.92
CA LEU A 228 11.55 -7.76 -11.08
C LEU A 228 12.78 -7.35 -10.25
N GLN A 229 13.69 -8.28 -9.96
CA GLN A 229 14.85 -8.00 -9.10
C GLN A 229 15.76 -6.88 -9.65
N PRO A 230 16.18 -6.86 -10.93
CA PRO A 230 16.93 -5.74 -11.48
C PRO A 230 16.15 -4.42 -11.48
N LEU A 231 14.82 -4.46 -11.61
CA LEU A 231 13.98 -3.25 -11.54
C LEU A 231 13.99 -2.68 -10.13
N ARG A 232 13.82 -3.54 -9.12
CA ARG A 232 13.95 -3.17 -7.70
C ARG A 232 15.29 -2.49 -7.44
N GLU A 233 16.38 -3.05 -7.92
CA GLU A 233 17.73 -2.48 -7.76
C GLU A 233 17.85 -1.10 -8.41
N ARG A 234 17.31 -0.91 -9.61
CA ARG A 234 17.26 0.41 -10.26
C ARG A 234 16.44 1.43 -9.46
N VAL A 235 15.32 1.02 -8.89
CA VAL A 235 14.51 1.90 -8.01
C VAL A 235 15.31 2.29 -6.76
N LEU A 236 15.98 1.34 -6.10
CA LEU A 236 16.79 1.60 -4.91
C LEU A 236 17.97 2.52 -5.22
N ALA A 237 18.65 2.32 -6.36
CA ALA A 237 19.76 3.15 -6.81
C ALA A 237 19.39 4.62 -7.03
N THR A 238 18.10 4.96 -7.14
CA THR A 238 17.66 6.37 -7.18
C THR A 238 17.89 7.12 -5.87
N GLY A 239 18.04 6.42 -4.75
CA GLY A 239 18.13 7.00 -3.40
C GLY A 239 16.84 7.70 -2.94
N ARG A 240 15.73 7.54 -3.66
CA ARG A 240 14.45 8.22 -3.36
C ARG A 240 13.56 7.45 -2.39
N ILE A 241 13.84 6.17 -2.16
CA ILE A 241 13.13 5.39 -1.14
C ILE A 241 13.94 5.47 0.16
N PRO A 242 13.39 6.05 1.23
CA PRO A 242 14.09 6.15 2.50
C PRO A 242 14.24 4.76 3.12
N PHE A 243 15.38 4.56 3.79
CA PHE A 243 15.73 3.32 4.48
C PHE A 243 14.63 2.89 5.47
N PHE A 244 14.33 3.78 6.42
CA PHE A 244 13.12 3.66 7.21
C PHE A 244 11.95 4.19 6.39
N ASN A 245 11.02 3.31 6.09
CA ASN A 245 9.81 3.64 5.37
C ASN A 245 8.58 3.16 6.16
N PRO A 246 7.43 3.86 6.05
CA PRO A 246 6.21 3.49 6.76
C PRO A 246 5.56 2.16 6.31
N ILE A 247 6.20 1.42 5.39
CA ILE A 247 5.77 0.08 4.97
C ILE A 247 6.68 -1.03 5.55
N GLY A 248 7.74 -0.66 6.28
CA GLY A 248 8.65 -1.61 6.95
C GLY A 248 9.46 -2.48 6.00
N LEU A 249 9.63 -2.07 4.73
CA LEU A 249 10.37 -2.85 3.74
C LEU A 249 11.86 -2.82 4.09
N PRO A 250 12.52 -3.98 4.29
CA PRO A 250 13.96 -4.02 4.56
C PRO A 250 14.72 -3.69 3.27
N ILE A 251 15.40 -2.54 3.24
CA ILE A 251 16.15 -2.04 2.08
C ILE A 251 17.64 -2.44 2.15
N GLY A 252 17.94 -3.60 2.75
CA GLY A 252 19.31 -4.02 3.10
C GLY A 252 19.73 -3.51 4.47
N ASP A 253 20.95 -3.86 4.89
CA ASP A 253 21.52 -3.47 6.20
C ASP A 253 22.17 -2.08 6.09
N PRO A 254 21.97 -1.15 7.03
CA PRO A 254 22.79 0.04 7.11
C PRO A 254 24.10 -0.43 7.74
N GLY A 255 25.12 -0.66 6.90
CA GLY A 255 26.43 -1.11 7.37
C GLY A 255 26.97 -0.35 8.57
#